data_AF-A0A8S3G2J5-F1
#
_entry.id   AF-A0A8S3G2J5-F1
#
_cell.length_a   1.000
_cell.length_b   1.000
_cell.length_c   1.000
_cell.angle_alpha   90.00
_cell.angle_beta   90.00
_cell.angle_gamma   90.00
#
_symmetry.space_group_name_H-M   'P 1'
#
loop_
_entity.id
_entity.type
_entity.pdbx_description
1 polymer ?
#
loop_
_entity_poly.entity_id
_entity_poly.type
_entity_poly.pdbx_seq_one_letter_code
_entity_poly.pdbx_strand_id
1 'polypeptide(L)' 'ECSKYGEVIKVVIYTEQQGDDDDNAEQIVKIFVEFQTSKQAEKTIESLNGRYFAGRLIKAELYDQMAYQAEDLSG' A
#
# COMPACT_ATOMS: atom_id res chain seq x y z
N GLU A 1 3.20 -11.66 -6.04
CA GLU A 1 1.90 -11.94 -5.39
C GLU A 1 0.74 -11.13 -5.99
N CYS A 2 0.85 -9.80 -6.08
CA CYS A 2 -0.23 -8.94 -6.60
C CYS A 2 -0.62 -9.19 -8.07
N SER A 3 0.32 -9.59 -8.93
CA SER A 3 0.04 -9.91 -10.34
C SER A 3 -0.94 -11.08 -10.55
N LYS A 4 -1.28 -11.82 -9.49
CA LYS A 4 -2.34 -12.86 -9.52
C LYS A 4 -3.75 -12.26 -9.61
N TYR A 5 -3.90 -10.98 -9.26
CA TYR A 5 -5.20 -10.31 -9.18
C TYR A 5 -5.45 -9.34 -10.34
N GLY A 6 -4.43 -9.02 -11.12
CA GLY A 6 -4.52 -8.13 -12.28
C GLY A 6 -3.17 -7.72 -12.84
N GLU A 7 -3.21 -6.91 -13.91
CA GLU A 7 -2.02 -6.26 -14.46
C GLU A 7 -1.57 -5.15 -13.52
N VAL A 8 -0.35 -5.30 -12.98
CA VAL A 8 0.28 -4.31 -12.10
C VAL A 8 1.08 -3.34 -12.97
N ILE A 9 0.74 -2.07 -12.89
CA ILE A 9 1.35 -0.98 -13.67
C ILE A 9 2.58 -0.44 -12.93
N LYS A 10 2.45 -0.20 -11.62
CA LYS A 10 3.50 0.39 -10.80
C LYS A 10 3.44 -0.13 -9.37
N VAL A 11 4.61 -0.24 -8.74
CA VAL A 11 4.73 -0.50 -7.30
C VAL A 11 5.63 0.57 -6.70
N VAL A 12 5.18 1.17 -5.60
CA VAL A 12 5.93 2.15 -4.83
C VAL A 12 6.02 1.68 -3.38
N ILE A 13 7.22 1.71 -2.82
CA ILE A 13 7.46 1.42 -1.40
C ILE A 13 7.81 2.74 -0.74
N TYR A 14 6.99 3.16 0.20
CA TYR A 14 7.16 4.38 0.97
C TYR A 14 7.33 4.01 2.45
N THR A 15 8.35 4.58 3.09
CA THR A 15 8.60 4.38 4.51
C THR A 15 8.37 5.71 5.20
N GLU A 16 7.37 5.74 6.07
CA GLU A 16 6.96 6.91 6.83
C GLU A 16 7.51 6.80 8.25
N GLN A 17 8.27 7.81 8.68
CA GLN A 17 8.65 7.97 10.07
C GLN A 17 7.48 8.57 10.84
N GLN A 18 7.08 7.91 11.93
CA GLN A 18 6.03 8.41 12.81
C GLN A 18 6.64 9.33 13.87
N GLY A 19 6.34 10.63 13.79
CA GLY A 19 6.73 11.63 14.78
C GLY A 19 7.88 12.55 14.37
N ASP A 20 8.21 13.51 15.23
CA ASP A 20 9.25 14.52 15.01
C ASP A 20 10.66 13.93 15.30
N ASP A 21 11.33 13.43 14.26
CA ASP A 21 12.80 13.26 14.16
C ASP A 21 13.53 12.62 15.37
N ASP A 22 12.87 11.72 16.11
CA ASP A 22 13.51 10.87 17.11
C ASP A 22 14.09 9.62 16.42
N ASP A 23 15.34 9.27 16.74
CA ASP A 23 16.01 8.06 16.25
C ASP A 23 15.23 6.76 16.58
N ASN A 24 14.25 6.81 17.48
CA ASN A 24 13.36 5.70 17.87
C ASN A 24 11.95 5.79 17.29
N ALA A 25 11.68 6.71 16.36
CA ALA A 25 10.39 6.85 15.70
C ALA A 25 9.96 5.53 15.04
N GLU A 26 8.69 5.15 15.21
CA GLU A 26 8.12 3.98 14.56
C GLU A 26 8.16 4.17 13.04
N GLN A 27 8.64 3.18 12.30
CA GLN A 27 8.64 3.22 10.83
C GLN A 27 7.48 2.40 10.28
N ILE A 28 6.57 3.07 9.57
CA ILE A 28 5.49 2.42 8.85
C ILE A 28 5.90 2.26 7.38
N VAL A 29 5.77 1.05 6.85
CA VAL A 29 6.01 0.77 5.43
C VAL A 29 4.67 0.70 4.71
N LYS A 30 4.41 1.68 3.82
CA LYS A 30 3.26 1.71 2.93
C LYS A 30 3.70 1.19 1.55
N ILE A 31 2.99 0.18 1.03
CA ILE A 31 3.24 -0.38 -0.31
C ILE A 31 2.05 -0.03 -1.19
N PHE A 32 2.28 0.84 -2.17
CA PHE A 32 1.28 1.23 -3.16
C PHE A 32 1.42 0.35 -4.40
N VAL A 33 0.31 -0.22 -4.84
CA VAL A 33 0.26 -1.07 -6.04
C VAL A 33 -0.79 -0.50 -6.97
N GLU A 34 -0.34 0.11 -8.07
CA GLU A 34 -1.20 0.60 -9.13
C GLU A 34 -1.55 -0.56 -10.06
N PHE A 35 -2.84 -0.83 -10.20
CA PHE A 35 -3.38 -1.78 -11.18
C PHE A 35 -3.94 -1.04 -12.39
N GLN A 36 -4.04 -1.76 -13.51
CA GLN A 36 -4.64 -1.22 -14.73
C GLN A 36 -6.12 -0.80 -14.53
N THR A 37 -6.85 -1.47 -13.63
CA THR A 37 -8.27 -1.19 -13.37
C THR A 37 -8.59 -1.22 -11.87
N SER A 38 -9.59 -0.43 -11.45
CA SER A 38 -10.06 -0.41 -10.05
C SER A 38 -10.54 -1.77 -9.55
N LYS A 39 -11.20 -2.56 -10.40
CA LYS A 39 -11.68 -3.91 -10.06
C LYS A 39 -10.56 -4.86 -9.65
N GLN A 40 -9.38 -4.74 -10.26
CA GLN A 40 -8.22 -5.54 -9.89
C GLN A 40 -7.69 -5.13 -8.50
N ALA A 41 -7.72 -3.82 -8.18
CA ALA A 41 -7.35 -3.32 -6.86
C ALA A 41 -8.34 -3.78 -5.78
N GLU A 42 -9.65 -3.68 -6.03
CA GLU A 42 -10.71 -4.17 -5.13
C GLU A 42 -10.54 -5.67 -4.81
N LYS A 43 -10.39 -6.50 -5.85
CA LYS A 43 -10.13 -7.95 -5.69
C LYS A 43 -8.87 -8.25 -4.88
N THR A 44 -7.83 -7.43 -5.06
CA THR A 44 -6.58 -7.56 -4.30
C THR A 44 -6.81 -7.25 -2.83
N ILE A 45 -7.59 -6.22 -2.51
CA ILE A 45 -7.94 -5.86 -1.13
C ILE A 45 -8.72 -6.99 -0.46
N GLU A 46 -9.77 -7.52 -1.11
CA GLU A 46 -10.54 -8.66 -0.60
C GLU A 46 -9.65 -9.87 -0.30
N SER A 47 -8.59 -10.05 -1.09
CA SER A 47 -7.68 -11.17 -0.94
C SER A 47 -6.62 -10.94 0.13
N LEU A 48 -6.07 -9.73 0.26
CA LEU A 48 -4.89 -9.46 1.10
C LEU A 48 -5.23 -8.83 2.44
N ASN A 49 -6.31 -8.06 2.53
CA ASN A 49 -6.69 -7.40 3.77
C ASN A 49 -6.98 -8.41 4.87
N GLY A 50 -6.40 -8.21 6.05
CA GLY A 50 -6.53 -9.10 7.19
C GLY A 50 -5.68 -10.38 7.13
N ARG A 51 -4.85 -10.58 6.09
CA ARG A 51 -3.88 -11.68 6.06
C ARG A 51 -2.64 -11.36 6.90
N TYR A 52 -1.94 -12.40 7.33
CA TYR A 52 -0.63 -12.26 7.96
C TYR A 52 0.50 -12.41 6.94
N PHE A 53 1.51 -11.54 7.03
CA PHE A 53 2.75 -11.64 6.29
C PHE A 53 3.93 -11.39 7.23
N ALA A 54 4.85 -12.36 7.30
CA ALA A 54 6.00 -12.34 8.21
C ALA A 54 5.64 -11.95 9.66
N GLY A 55 4.51 -12.46 10.16
CA GLY A 55 4.03 -12.19 11.52
C GLY A 55 3.30 -10.85 11.71
N ARG A 56 3.16 -10.03 10.66
CA ARG A 56 2.42 -8.76 10.68
C ARG A 56 1.07 -8.90 9.98
N LEU A 57 0.03 -8.26 10.53
CA LEU A 57 -1.28 -8.17 9.87
C LEU A 57 -1.20 -7.17 8.71
N ILE A 58 -1.64 -7.58 7.53
CA ILE A 58 -1.76 -6.71 6.36
C ILE A 58 -3.07 -5.94 6.48
N LYS A 59 -2.98 -4.61 6.49
CA LYS A 59 -4.10 -3.71 6.18
C LYS A 59 -3.99 -3.32 4.71
N ALA A 60 -4.99 -3.67 3.91
CA ALA A 60 -5.07 -3.27 2.51
C ALA A 60 -6.34 -2.44 2.30
N GLU A 61 -6.20 -1.31 1.64
CA GLU A 61 -7.28 -0.35 1.38
C GLU A 61 -7.08 0.34 0.03
N LEU A 62 -8.15 0.95 -0.49
CA LEU A 62 -8.05 1.80 -1.68
C LEU A 62 -7.39 3.12 -1.27
N TYR A 63 -6.56 3.65 -2.16
CA TYR A 63 -5.93 4.94 -1.98
C TYR A 63 -6.45 5.94 -3.02
N ASP A 64 -6.50 7.22 -2.66
CA ASP A 64 -6.97 8.26 -3.56
C ASP A 64 -6.04 8.39 -4.78
N GLN A 65 -6.63 8.29 -5.98
CA GLN A 65 -5.86 8.26 -7.21
C GLN A 65 -5.18 9.61 -7.49
N MET A 66 -5.80 10.73 -7.11
CA MET A 66 -5.22 12.06 -7.34
C MET A 66 -4.05 12.31 -6.40
N ALA A 67 -4.18 11.94 -5.13
CA ALA A 67 -3.08 11.99 -4.16
C ALA A 67 -1.88 11.13 -4.62
N TYR A 68 -2.13 9.89 -5.07
CA TYR A 68 -1.08 9.02 -5.58
C TYR A 68 -0.35 9.62 -6.79
N GLN A 69 -1.10 10.20 -7.73
CA GLN A 69 -0.53 10.84 -8.92
C GLN A 69 0.25 12.12 -8.58
N ALA A 70 -0.14 12.82 -7.51
CA ALA A 70 0.57 13.97 -6.98
C ALA A 70 1.78 13.59 -6.10
N GLU A 71 2.10 12.29 -5.98
CA GLU A 71 3.13 11.75 -5.08
C GLU A 71 2.90 12.09 -3.60
N ASP A 72 1.67 12.45 -3.23
CA ASP A 72 1.24 12.52 -1.84
C ASP A 72 0.90 11.10 -1.36
N LEU A 73 1.83 10.50 -0.63
CA LEU A 73 1.77 9.14 -0.10
C LEU A 73 1.58 9.12 1.43
N SER A 74 1.28 10.28 2.02
CA SER A 74 1.19 10.48 3.47
C SER A 74 -0.17 10.08 4.06
N GLY A 75 -1.18 9.85 3.22
CA GLY A 75 -2.54 9.50 3.63
C GLY A 75 -2.70 8.16 4.34
#